data_AF-A0A1Q3HFF0-F1
#
_entry.id   AF-A0A1Q3HFF0-F1
#
_cell.length_a   1.000
_cell.length_b   1.000
_cell.length_c   1.000
_cell.angle_alpha   90.00
_cell.angle_beta   90.00
_cell.angle_gamma   90.00
#
_symmetry.space_group_name_H-M   'P 1'
#
loop_
_entity.id
_entity.type
_entity.pdbx_description
1 polymer ?
#
loop_
_entity_poly.entity_id
_entity_poly.type
_entity_poly.pdbx_seq_one_letter_code
_entity_poly.pdbx_strand_id
1 'polypeptide(L)'
;MKMQLRLGALMMALAGCVSTPPTLGDPPPGFKDEKRELSYQSVLEKYTDRAELYAGFDTVMFAAATLQTQAFREARVRREGSFKALTQDRVQEILTQEFAEAARTNEFFLGVHVFNYRYEDFDRPSSIWNMVMVTPAGELKPVSVERVGRADMEMRSFYPYMGTFWVGYRVRFPAAYPDGRPVITESMGHVVLRMASSLGKVEMRVHAR
;
A
#
# COMPACT_ATOMS: atom_id res chain seq x y z
N MET A 1 -3.86 -43.36 -56.23
CA MET A 1 -2.58 -43.74 -55.61
C MET A 1 -1.81 -42.47 -55.28
N LYS A 2 -1.62 -42.20 -53.97
CA LYS A 2 -0.78 -41.18 -53.29
C LYS A 2 -0.93 -39.68 -53.65
N MET A 3 -1.15 -38.87 -52.60
CA MET A 3 -0.29 -37.77 -52.09
C MET A 3 -1.17 -36.68 -51.43
N GLN A 4 -1.49 -36.78 -50.13
CA GLN A 4 -0.84 -36.11 -48.98
C GLN A 4 -0.69 -34.57 -49.05
N LEU A 5 -0.95 -33.94 -47.89
CA LEU A 5 -0.72 -32.53 -47.47
C LEU A 5 -1.79 -31.53 -47.97
N ARG A 6 -2.43 -30.65 -47.16
CA ARG A 6 -1.92 -29.87 -46.02
C ARG A 6 -3.07 -29.51 -45.06
N LEU A 7 -3.01 -29.97 -43.80
CA LEU A 7 -3.71 -29.37 -42.68
C LEU A 7 -2.63 -28.69 -41.83
N GLY A 8 -2.47 -27.38 -41.96
CA GLY A 8 -1.39 -26.69 -41.25
C GLY A 8 -1.23 -25.25 -41.72
N ALA A 9 -2.16 -24.38 -41.33
CA ALA A 9 -1.95 -22.93 -41.31
C ALA A 9 -3.13 -22.25 -40.59
N LEU A 10 -3.27 -22.42 -39.27
CA LEU A 10 -4.21 -21.61 -38.50
C LEU A 10 -3.78 -21.50 -37.02
N MET A 11 -2.67 -20.79 -36.73
CA MET A 11 -2.36 -20.29 -35.38
C MET A 11 -1.10 -19.41 -35.36
N MET A 12 -1.09 -18.28 -36.07
CA MET A 12 0.07 -17.36 -35.99
C MET A 12 -0.30 -15.89 -36.25
N ALA A 13 -1.33 -15.36 -35.58
CA ALA A 13 -1.67 -13.93 -35.70
C ALA A 13 -2.38 -13.33 -34.47
N LEU A 14 -1.97 -13.69 -33.25
CA LEU A 14 -2.37 -12.98 -32.02
C LEU A 14 -1.14 -12.49 -31.23
N ALA A 15 -0.12 -11.98 -31.94
CA ALA A 15 0.88 -11.11 -31.32
C ALA A 15 0.24 -9.73 -31.09
N GLY A 16 -0.63 -9.64 -30.09
CA GLY A 16 -1.13 -8.36 -29.61
C GLY A 16 0.05 -7.60 -29.00
N CYS A 17 0.37 -6.44 -29.57
CA CYS A 17 1.29 -5.50 -28.94
C CYS A 17 0.70 -5.07 -27.60
N VAL A 18 1.20 -5.64 -26.49
CA VAL A 18 1.02 -5.06 -25.17
C VAL A 18 1.83 -3.77 -25.16
N SER A 19 1.17 -2.64 -25.42
CA SER A 19 1.72 -1.33 -25.10
C SER A 19 1.58 -1.14 -23.60
N THR A 20 2.61 -1.48 -22.82
CA THR A 20 2.69 -0.97 -21.45
C THR A 20 2.87 0.54 -21.57
N PRO A 21 1.91 1.37 -21.10
CA PRO A 21 2.09 2.81 -21.12
C PRO A 21 3.40 3.16 -20.37
N PRO A 22 4.15 4.17 -20.84
CA PRO A 22 5.39 4.56 -20.19
C PRO A 22 5.12 4.95 -18.73
N THR A 23 5.89 4.40 -17.81
CA THR A 23 5.88 4.84 -16.42
C THR A 23 6.63 6.17 -16.32
N LEU A 24 6.04 7.13 -15.61
CA LEU A 24 6.64 8.45 -15.41
C LEU A 24 7.66 8.40 -14.26
N GLY A 25 8.91 8.73 -14.57
CA GLY A 25 10.02 8.82 -13.62
C GLY A 25 10.83 7.53 -13.51
N ASP A 26 11.88 7.58 -12.70
CA ASP A 26 12.77 6.43 -12.52
C ASP A 26 12.05 5.27 -11.83
N PRO A 27 12.39 4.01 -12.19
CA PRO A 27 11.85 2.84 -11.50
C PRO A 27 12.22 2.87 -10.02
N PRO A 28 11.34 2.37 -9.13
CA PRO A 28 11.64 2.29 -7.71
C PRO A 28 12.85 1.36 -7.47
N PRO A 29 13.72 1.66 -6.48
CA PRO A 29 14.80 0.75 -6.13
C PRO A 29 14.28 -0.63 -5.69
N GLY A 30 14.92 -1.68 -6.20
CA GLY A 30 14.57 -3.07 -5.94
C GLY A 30 15.79 -3.97 -5.75
N PHE A 31 15.58 -5.19 -5.27
CA PHE A 31 16.63 -6.21 -5.28
C PHE A 31 16.98 -6.60 -6.71
N LYS A 32 18.27 -6.83 -6.97
CA LYS A 32 18.74 -7.42 -8.24
C LYS A 32 18.34 -8.90 -8.37
N ASP A 33 18.23 -9.59 -7.24
CA ASP A 33 17.71 -10.96 -7.19
C ASP A 33 16.18 -10.92 -7.29
N GLU A 34 15.65 -11.43 -8.41
CA GLU A 34 14.23 -11.45 -8.71
C GLU A 34 13.41 -12.26 -7.69
N LYS A 35 13.90 -13.41 -7.24
CA LYS A 35 13.18 -14.24 -6.26
C LYS A 35 13.03 -13.49 -4.94
N ARG A 36 14.10 -12.80 -4.55
CA ARG A 36 14.11 -11.97 -3.35
C ARG A 36 13.16 -10.78 -3.48
N GLU A 37 13.12 -10.15 -4.65
CA GLU A 37 12.19 -9.06 -4.93
C GLU A 37 10.74 -9.55 -4.86
N LEU A 38 10.39 -10.63 -5.57
CA LEU A 38 9.05 -11.21 -5.56
C LEU A 38 8.60 -11.63 -4.17
N SER A 39 9.51 -12.14 -3.33
CA SER A 39 9.20 -12.47 -1.93
C SER A 39 8.79 -11.23 -1.14
N TYR A 40 9.47 -10.10 -1.31
CA TYR A 40 9.07 -8.84 -0.67
C TYR A 40 7.73 -8.34 -1.22
N GLN A 41 7.56 -8.34 -2.53
CA GLN A 41 6.33 -7.88 -3.18
C GLN A 41 5.12 -8.70 -2.72
N SER A 42 5.25 -10.02 -2.60
CA SER A 42 4.16 -10.88 -2.12
C SER A 42 3.72 -10.51 -0.70
N VAL A 43 4.66 -10.18 0.19
CA VAL A 43 4.32 -9.71 1.55
C VAL A 43 3.67 -8.33 1.49
N LEU A 44 4.21 -7.40 0.70
CA LEU A 44 3.62 -6.07 0.52
C LEU A 44 2.18 -6.17 0.00
N GLU A 45 1.97 -6.86 -1.12
CA GLU A 45 0.67 -7.03 -1.77
C GLU A 45 -0.37 -7.66 -0.83
N LYS A 46 0.03 -8.60 0.03
CA LYS A 46 -0.87 -9.17 1.03
C LYS A 46 -1.46 -8.10 1.96
N TYR A 47 -0.67 -7.10 2.35
CA TYR A 47 -1.10 -6.08 3.31
C TYR A 47 -1.44 -4.74 2.67
N THR A 48 -1.45 -4.66 1.34
CA THR A 48 -1.76 -3.46 0.57
C THR A 48 -3.03 -3.62 -0.25
N ASP A 49 -3.88 -2.61 -0.25
CA ASP A 49 -4.96 -2.48 -1.23
C ASP A 49 -4.96 -1.08 -1.84
N ARG A 50 -5.56 -0.95 -3.02
CA ARG A 50 -5.54 0.27 -3.85
C ARG A 50 -6.94 0.66 -4.27
N ALA A 51 -7.17 1.96 -4.38
CA ALA A 51 -8.43 2.51 -4.83
C ALA A 51 -8.21 3.78 -5.64
N GLU A 52 -9.15 4.03 -6.55
CA GLU A 52 -9.16 5.17 -7.43
C GLU A 52 -10.51 5.86 -7.32
N LEU A 53 -10.52 7.19 -7.36
CA LEU A 53 -11.75 7.98 -7.34
C LEU A 53 -11.85 8.82 -8.59
N TYR A 54 -13.00 8.74 -9.24
CA TYR A 54 -13.33 9.48 -10.45
C TYR A 54 -14.60 10.31 -10.24
N ALA A 55 -14.63 11.50 -10.84
CA ALA A 55 -15.81 12.35 -10.94
C ALA A 55 -16.14 12.55 -12.42
N GLY A 56 -17.01 11.70 -12.98
CA GLY A 56 -17.21 11.63 -14.43
C GLY A 56 -15.93 11.14 -15.12
N PHE A 57 -15.35 11.96 -15.99
CA PHE A 57 -14.08 11.68 -16.67
C PHE A 57 -12.86 12.25 -15.93
N ASP A 58 -13.07 13.01 -14.87
CA ASP A 58 -11.97 13.59 -14.09
C ASP A 58 -11.47 12.58 -13.06
N THR A 59 -10.15 12.42 -12.98
CA THR A 59 -9.53 11.67 -11.89
C THR A 59 -9.42 12.58 -10.66
N VAL A 60 -9.98 12.14 -9.54
CA VAL A 60 -9.94 12.87 -8.27
C VAL A 60 -8.71 12.45 -7.48
N MET A 61 -8.54 11.13 -7.28
CA MET A 61 -7.41 10.61 -6.52
C MET A 61 -7.02 9.19 -6.92
N PHE A 62 -5.75 8.88 -6.69
CA PHE A 62 -5.24 7.51 -6.57
C PHE A 62 -4.75 7.30 -5.14
N ALA A 63 -5.09 6.16 -4.55
CA ALA A 63 -4.70 5.83 -3.18
C ALA A 63 -4.27 4.36 -3.05
N ALA A 64 -3.35 4.13 -2.13
CA ALA A 64 -2.93 2.80 -1.72
C ALA A 64 -2.63 2.81 -0.23
N ALA A 65 -3.17 1.84 0.50
CA ALA A 65 -3.00 1.72 1.94
C ALA A 65 -2.34 0.40 2.28
N THR A 66 -1.27 0.46 3.07
CA THR A 66 -0.53 -0.72 3.55
C THR A 66 -0.62 -0.79 5.07
N LEU A 67 -1.28 -1.83 5.60
CA LEU A 67 -1.30 -2.06 7.04
C LEU A 67 0.08 -2.54 7.51
N GLN A 68 0.64 -1.85 8.51
CA GLN A 68 1.94 -2.15 9.08
C GLN A 68 1.84 -3.30 10.10
N THR A 69 1.44 -4.48 9.62
CA THR A 69 1.41 -5.72 10.41
C THR A 69 2.83 -6.12 10.84
N GLN A 70 2.95 -7.00 11.83
CA GLN A 70 4.24 -7.50 12.28
C GLN A 70 5.05 -8.13 11.13
N ALA A 71 4.39 -8.95 10.30
CA ALA A 71 4.99 -9.59 9.13
C ALA A 71 5.48 -8.56 8.10
N PHE A 72 4.68 -7.52 7.82
CA PHE A 72 5.11 -6.48 6.89
C PHE A 72 6.28 -5.64 7.44
N ARG A 73 6.23 -5.25 8.72
CA ARG A 73 7.31 -4.51 9.38
C ARG A 73 8.62 -5.29 9.31
N GLU A 74 8.56 -6.59 9.57
CA GLU A 74 9.74 -7.45 9.46
C GLU A 74 10.32 -7.45 8.04
N ALA A 75 9.48 -7.66 7.02
CA ALA A 75 9.91 -7.63 5.63
C ALA A 75 10.51 -6.27 5.24
N ARG A 76 9.87 -5.15 5.66
CA ARG A 76 10.34 -3.78 5.38
C ARG A 76 11.68 -3.48 6.05
N VAL A 77 11.84 -3.77 7.33
CA VAL A 77 13.08 -3.49 8.08
C VAL A 77 14.23 -4.37 7.58
N ARG A 78 13.98 -5.64 7.21
CA ARG A 78 15.01 -6.49 6.60
C ARG A 78 15.42 -5.99 5.20
N ARG A 79 14.46 -5.47 4.43
CA ARG A 79 14.73 -4.81 3.14
C ARG A 79 15.58 -3.56 3.34
N GLU A 80 15.22 -2.72 4.30
CA GLU A 80 16.00 -1.55 4.69
C GLU A 80 17.43 -1.94 5.09
N GLY A 81 17.58 -2.94 5.95
CA GLY A 81 18.87 -3.45 6.38
C GLY A 81 19.74 -3.90 5.22
N SER A 82 19.12 -4.41 4.16
CA SER A 82 19.84 -4.85 2.96
C SER A 82 20.26 -3.72 2.05
N PHE A 83 19.38 -2.72 1.85
CA PHE A 83 19.71 -1.54 1.04
C PHE A 83 20.70 -0.60 1.72
N LYS A 84 20.62 -0.48 3.05
CA LYS A 84 21.50 0.38 3.85
C LYS A 84 22.69 -0.36 4.46
N ALA A 85 22.89 -1.64 4.11
CA ALA A 85 23.96 -2.50 4.63
C ALA A 85 24.07 -2.47 6.18
N LEU A 86 22.93 -2.53 6.87
CA LEU A 86 22.87 -2.55 8.34
C LEU A 86 23.37 -3.90 8.88
N THR A 87 23.94 -3.88 10.08
CA THR A 87 24.28 -5.10 10.81
C THR A 87 23.03 -5.84 11.27
N GLN A 88 23.16 -7.16 11.52
CA GLN A 88 22.04 -7.95 12.03
C GLN A 88 21.55 -7.45 13.40
N ASP A 89 22.46 -7.02 14.27
CA ASP A 89 22.12 -6.46 15.58
C ASP A 89 21.28 -5.19 15.43
N ARG A 90 21.64 -4.30 14.49
CA ARG A 90 20.87 -3.07 14.24
C ARG A 90 19.48 -3.37 13.67
N VAL A 91 19.37 -4.34 12.76
CA VAL A 91 18.07 -4.81 12.25
C VAL A 91 17.20 -5.32 13.40
N GLN A 92 17.77 -6.12 14.30
CA GLN A 92 17.03 -6.68 15.43
C GLN A 92 16.59 -5.61 16.45
N GLU A 93 17.42 -4.59 16.67
CA GLU A 93 17.10 -3.44 17.50
C GLU A 93 15.89 -2.67 16.93
N ILE A 94 15.90 -2.36 15.63
CA ILE A 94 14.80 -1.66 14.95
C ILE A 94 13.50 -2.49 15.04
N LEU A 95 13.56 -3.80 14.79
CA LEU A 95 12.38 -4.67 14.90
C LEU A 95 11.79 -4.67 16.31
N THR A 96 12.63 -4.72 17.33
CA THR A 96 12.20 -4.71 18.73
C THR A 96 11.49 -3.40 19.06
N GLN A 97 12.02 -2.27 18.59
CA GLN A 97 11.39 -0.96 18.74
C GLN A 97 10.04 -0.93 18.01
N GLU A 98 10.01 -1.28 16.72
CA GLU A 98 8.77 -1.25 15.93
C GLU A 98 7.65 -2.14 16.49
N PHE A 99 7.97 -3.31 17.04
CA PHE A 99 6.98 -4.19 17.64
C PHE A 99 6.42 -3.63 18.95
N ALA A 100 7.26 -2.96 19.75
CA ALA A 100 6.80 -2.25 20.95
C ALA A 100 5.87 -1.07 20.60
N GLU A 101 6.10 -0.38 19.48
CA GLU A 101 5.22 0.68 18.99
C GLU A 101 3.90 0.13 18.44
N ALA A 102 3.96 -0.95 17.66
CA ALA A 102 2.79 -1.60 17.06
C ALA A 102 1.78 -2.10 18.10
N ALA A 103 2.22 -2.41 19.33
CA ALA A 103 1.33 -2.78 20.42
C ALA A 103 0.38 -1.65 20.86
N ARG A 104 0.71 -0.38 20.57
CA ARG A 104 -0.06 0.80 21.02
C ARG A 104 -1.07 1.28 19.99
N THR A 105 -0.78 1.10 18.71
CA THR A 105 -1.61 1.61 17.62
C THR A 105 -1.58 0.69 16.41
N ASN A 106 -2.71 0.59 15.72
CA ASN A 106 -2.78 0.02 14.38
C ASN A 106 -2.37 1.10 13.37
N GLU A 107 -1.36 0.85 12.55
CA GLU A 107 -0.78 1.84 11.66
C GLU A 107 -0.94 1.45 10.20
N PHE A 108 -1.40 2.39 9.38
CA PHE A 108 -1.33 2.31 7.93
C PHE A 108 -0.27 3.28 7.41
N PHE A 109 0.46 2.84 6.40
CA PHE A 109 1.08 3.74 5.45
C PHE A 109 0.10 4.00 4.32
N LEU A 110 -0.27 5.26 4.10
CA LEU A 110 -1.15 5.70 3.03
C LEU A 110 -0.30 6.45 1.99
N GLY A 111 -0.18 5.89 0.79
CA GLY A 111 0.29 6.62 -0.38
C GLY A 111 -0.90 7.18 -1.14
N VAL A 112 -0.90 8.46 -1.45
CA VAL A 112 -2.01 9.11 -2.16
C VAL A 112 -1.50 10.15 -3.15
N HIS A 113 -2.18 10.26 -4.29
CA HIS A 113 -2.07 11.39 -5.20
C HIS A 113 -3.45 11.97 -5.42
N VAL A 114 -3.64 13.26 -5.10
CA VAL A 114 -4.88 13.99 -5.36
C VAL A 114 -4.61 15.03 -6.44
N PHE A 115 -5.42 15.03 -7.50
CA PHE A 115 -5.17 15.88 -8.67
C PHE A 115 -5.31 17.37 -8.36
N ASN A 116 -6.17 17.73 -7.40
CA ASN A 116 -6.22 19.06 -6.82
C ASN A 116 -5.48 19.08 -5.48
N TYR A 117 -4.26 19.62 -5.47
CA TYR A 117 -3.39 19.67 -4.29
C TYR A 117 -4.02 20.35 -3.06
N ARG A 118 -5.04 21.20 -3.25
CA ARG A 118 -5.75 21.85 -2.13
C ARG A 118 -6.52 20.84 -1.25
N TYR A 119 -6.82 19.68 -1.80
CA TYR A 119 -7.50 18.58 -1.10
C TYR A 119 -6.53 17.46 -0.72
N GLU A 120 -5.22 17.65 -0.87
CA GLU A 120 -4.17 16.74 -0.38
C GLU A 120 -3.70 17.19 1.01
N ASP A 121 -4.65 17.34 1.94
CA ASP A 121 -4.42 17.93 3.27
C ASP A 121 -4.92 17.04 4.41
N PHE A 122 -4.83 15.72 4.24
CA PHE A 122 -5.36 14.70 5.16
C PHE A 122 -4.89 14.83 6.63
N ASP A 123 -3.75 15.48 6.86
CA ASP A 123 -3.17 15.75 8.17
C ASP A 123 -3.80 16.97 8.88
N ARG A 124 -4.65 17.73 8.19
CA ARG A 124 -5.29 18.93 8.74
C ARG A 124 -6.68 18.62 9.32
N PRO A 125 -7.02 19.19 10.49
CA PRO A 125 -8.38 19.11 11.03
C PRO A 125 -9.47 19.67 10.11
N SER A 126 -9.08 20.58 9.21
CA SER A 126 -9.97 21.21 8.21
C SER A 126 -10.11 20.40 6.92
N SER A 127 -9.46 19.24 6.80
CA SER A 127 -9.51 18.45 5.57
C SER A 127 -10.95 18.06 5.24
N ILE A 128 -11.28 18.05 3.96
CA ILE A 128 -12.59 17.60 3.49
C ILE A 128 -12.78 16.08 3.62
N TRP A 129 -11.69 15.34 3.86
CA TRP A 129 -11.67 13.90 3.91
C TRP A 129 -11.94 13.38 5.31
N ASN A 130 -13.04 12.66 5.46
CA ASN A 130 -13.29 11.84 6.63
C ASN A 130 -12.59 10.48 6.46
N MET A 131 -11.63 10.19 7.33
CA MET A 131 -10.87 8.94 7.33
C MET A 131 -11.25 8.06 8.52
N VAL A 132 -11.58 6.80 8.25
CA VAL A 132 -11.92 5.82 9.29
C VAL A 132 -11.36 4.43 8.97
N MET A 133 -11.06 3.66 10.01
CA MET A 133 -10.89 2.21 9.91
C MET A 133 -12.25 1.55 10.15
N VAL A 134 -12.70 0.73 9.22
CA VAL A 134 -13.94 -0.04 9.33
C VAL A 134 -13.62 -1.49 9.67
N THR A 135 -14.32 -2.00 10.68
CA THR A 135 -14.23 -3.38 11.17
C THR A 135 -15.65 -3.94 11.36
N PRO A 136 -15.82 -5.26 11.59
CA PRO A 136 -17.13 -5.83 11.93
C PRO A 136 -17.78 -5.25 13.19
N ALA A 137 -16.99 -4.77 14.15
CA ALA A 137 -17.48 -4.20 15.41
C ALA A 137 -17.81 -2.70 15.31
N GLY A 138 -17.46 -2.05 14.20
CA GLY A 138 -17.75 -0.63 13.95
C GLY A 138 -16.57 0.12 13.33
N GLU A 139 -16.71 1.44 13.33
CA GLU A 139 -15.75 2.36 12.72
C GLU A 139 -14.92 3.08 13.78
N LEU A 140 -13.63 3.28 13.50
CA LEU A 140 -12.72 4.03 14.34
C LEU A 140 -12.13 5.22 13.59
N LYS A 141 -12.06 6.36 14.28
CA LYS A 141 -11.31 7.52 13.80
C LYS A 141 -9.81 7.34 14.08
N PRO A 142 -8.92 7.91 13.25
CA PRO A 142 -7.50 7.91 13.53
C PRO A 142 -7.20 8.72 14.80
N VAL A 143 -6.21 8.28 15.56
CA VAL A 143 -5.62 9.05 16.66
C VAL A 143 -4.57 10.05 16.16
N SER A 144 -3.98 9.78 14.99
CA SER A 144 -3.07 10.71 14.32
C SER A 144 -3.04 10.45 12.82
N VAL A 145 -2.94 11.54 12.04
CA VAL A 145 -2.61 11.52 10.62
C VAL A 145 -1.40 12.42 10.43
N GLU A 146 -0.27 11.84 10.04
CA GLU A 146 1.00 12.54 9.92
C GLU A 146 1.48 12.50 8.46
N ARG A 147 1.76 13.66 7.87
CA ARG A 147 2.34 13.74 6.53
C ARG A 147 3.81 13.37 6.59
N VAL A 148 4.19 12.27 5.93
CA VAL A 148 5.59 11.80 5.87
C VAL A 148 6.37 12.59 4.83
N GLY A 149 5.74 12.93 3.70
CA GLY A 149 6.38 13.71 2.64
C GLY A 149 6.04 13.20 1.24
N ARG A 150 6.59 13.85 0.23
CA ARG A 150 6.48 13.40 -1.17
C ARG A 150 7.26 12.10 -1.37
N ALA A 151 6.80 11.28 -2.30
CA ALA A 151 7.47 10.04 -2.68
C ALA A 151 8.88 10.34 -3.21
N ASP A 152 9.90 9.85 -2.51
CA ASP A 152 11.29 9.83 -2.94
C ASP A 152 11.75 8.39 -3.23
N MET A 153 13.00 8.21 -3.62
CA MET A 153 13.53 6.88 -3.96
C MET A 153 13.60 5.95 -2.74
N GLU A 154 13.79 6.48 -1.53
CA GLU A 154 13.80 5.69 -0.31
C GLU A 154 12.40 5.14 -0.01
N MET A 155 11.39 6.01 0.02
CA MET A 155 9.99 5.65 0.24
C MET A 155 9.51 4.67 -0.83
N ARG A 156 9.82 4.93 -2.11
CA ARG A 156 9.46 4.06 -3.23
C ARG A 156 10.22 2.74 -3.22
N SER A 157 11.35 2.64 -2.52
CA SER A 157 12.04 1.36 -2.31
C SER A 157 11.23 0.40 -1.43
N PHE A 158 10.40 0.94 -0.52
CA PHE A 158 9.53 0.15 0.36
C PHE A 158 8.09 0.06 -0.17
N TYR A 159 7.62 1.11 -0.85
CA TYR A 159 6.28 1.23 -1.42
C TYR A 159 6.35 1.50 -2.93
N PRO A 160 6.79 0.52 -3.74
CA PRO A 160 7.06 0.68 -5.16
C PRO A 160 5.83 0.99 -6.02
N TYR A 161 4.63 0.84 -5.45
CA TYR A 161 3.39 1.28 -6.08
C TYR A 161 3.22 2.80 -6.13
N MET A 162 3.99 3.55 -5.34
CA MET A 162 3.88 5.00 -5.30
C MET A 162 4.45 5.61 -6.58
N GLY A 163 3.64 6.43 -7.23
CA GLY A 163 4.10 7.30 -8.31
C GLY A 163 4.92 8.47 -7.80
N THR A 164 5.68 9.08 -8.71
CA THR A 164 6.59 10.21 -8.42
C THR A 164 5.92 11.43 -7.79
N PHE A 165 4.61 11.62 -8.03
CA PHE A 165 3.83 12.74 -7.50
C PHE A 165 2.97 12.39 -6.29
N TRP A 166 3.15 11.19 -5.73
CA TRP A 166 2.39 10.74 -4.58
C TRP A 166 2.97 11.34 -3.29
N VAL A 167 2.14 11.39 -2.26
CA VAL A 167 2.52 11.78 -0.90
C VAL A 167 2.20 10.65 0.06
N GLY A 168 3.16 10.38 0.94
CA GLY A 168 3.03 9.40 2.01
C GLY A 168 2.45 10.04 3.28
N TYR A 169 1.53 9.33 3.91
CA TYR A 169 0.96 9.63 5.21
C TYR A 169 1.10 8.42 6.13
N ARG A 170 1.30 8.69 7.41
CA ARG A 170 1.24 7.70 8.49
C ARG A 170 -0.06 7.92 9.25
N VAL A 171 -0.93 6.92 9.19
CA VAL A 171 -2.27 6.97 9.78
C VAL A 171 -2.32 5.96 10.92
N ARG A 172 -2.56 6.43 12.14
CA ARG A 172 -2.61 5.56 13.33
C ARG A 172 -4.02 5.53 13.89
N PHE A 173 -4.46 4.34 14.27
CA PHE A 173 -5.73 4.06 14.92
C PHE A 173 -5.48 3.41 16.30
N PRO A 174 -6.45 3.49 17.22
CA PRO A 174 -6.35 2.78 18.49
C PRO A 174 -6.09 1.28 18.30
N ALA A 175 -5.29 0.68 19.17
CA ALA A 175 -5.10 -0.78 19.22
C ALA A 175 -6.33 -1.51 19.81
N ALA A 176 -7.08 -0.83 20.69
CA ALA A 176 -8.26 -1.33 21.37
C ALA A 176 -9.41 -0.32 21.34
N TYR A 177 -10.63 -0.82 21.45
CA TYR A 177 -11.83 -0.02 21.70
C TYR A 177 -11.82 0.55 23.14
N PRO A 178 -12.68 1.54 23.44
CA PRO A 178 -12.79 2.10 24.79
C PRO A 178 -13.13 1.07 25.88
N ASP A 179 -13.75 -0.06 25.50
CA ASP A 179 -14.06 -1.18 26.40
C ASP A 179 -12.89 -2.17 26.59
N GLY A 180 -11.72 -1.87 26.01
CA GLY A 180 -10.50 -2.66 26.14
C GLY A 180 -10.38 -3.81 25.13
N ARG A 181 -11.40 -4.08 24.30
CA ARG A 181 -11.30 -5.15 23.29
C ARG A 181 -10.34 -4.75 22.17
N PRO A 182 -9.46 -5.64 21.68
CA PRO A 182 -8.57 -5.33 20.56
C PRO A 182 -9.37 -5.07 19.29
N VAL A 183 -8.95 -4.06 18.52
CA VAL A 183 -9.60 -3.68 17.25
C VAL A 183 -9.38 -4.75 16.18
N ILE A 184 -8.17 -5.29 16.10
CA ILE A 184 -7.80 -6.37 15.18
C ILE A 184 -7.61 -7.67 15.98
N THR A 185 -8.54 -8.61 15.81
CA THR A 185 -8.50 -9.93 16.46
C THR A 185 -7.79 -10.97 15.58
N GLU A 186 -7.44 -12.13 16.16
CA GLU A 186 -6.77 -13.21 15.42
C GLU A 186 -7.64 -13.85 14.34
N SER A 187 -8.96 -13.86 14.54
CA SER A 187 -9.93 -14.38 13.58
C SER A 187 -10.30 -13.40 12.47
N MET A 188 -9.83 -12.16 12.55
CA MET A 188 -10.17 -11.13 11.57
C MET A 188 -9.30 -11.28 10.33
N GLY A 189 -9.93 -11.66 9.21
CA GLY A 189 -9.20 -11.77 7.96
C GLY A 189 -8.74 -10.42 7.40
N HIS A 190 -9.56 -9.37 7.54
CA HIS A 190 -9.35 -8.09 6.87
C HIS A 190 -9.90 -6.91 7.67
N VAL A 191 -9.31 -5.73 7.44
CA VAL A 191 -9.83 -4.42 7.85
C VAL A 191 -9.93 -3.51 6.63
N VAL A 192 -10.72 -2.45 6.72
CA VAL A 192 -10.87 -1.48 5.62
C VAL A 192 -10.43 -0.10 6.07
N LEU A 193 -9.53 0.54 5.34
CA LEU A 193 -9.31 1.97 5.43
C LEU A 193 -10.27 2.67 4.45
N ARG A 194 -11.12 3.54 4.97
CA ARG A 194 -12.09 4.30 4.17
C ARG A 194 -11.78 5.78 4.24
N MET A 195 -11.80 6.43 3.08
CA MET A 195 -11.73 7.89 2.94
C MET A 195 -12.97 8.36 2.18
N ALA A 196 -13.68 9.34 2.71
CA ALA A 196 -14.89 9.87 2.10
C ALA A 196 -14.97 11.39 2.23
N SER A 197 -15.49 12.06 1.21
CA SER A 197 -15.80 13.49 1.19
C SER A 197 -17.00 13.75 0.28
N SER A 198 -17.36 15.03 0.08
CA SER A 198 -18.34 15.41 -0.94
C SER A 198 -17.88 15.08 -2.37
N LEU A 199 -16.59 14.81 -2.59
CA LEU A 199 -16.05 14.40 -3.89
C LEU A 199 -16.21 12.89 -4.15
N GLY A 200 -16.61 12.12 -3.14
CA GLY A 200 -16.84 10.67 -3.25
C GLY A 200 -16.13 9.88 -2.16
N LYS A 201 -16.00 8.57 -2.38
CA LYS A 201 -15.51 7.61 -1.38
C LYS A 201 -14.58 6.59 -2.01
N VAL A 202 -13.53 6.23 -1.29
CA VAL A 202 -12.68 5.07 -1.57
C VAL A 202 -12.55 4.19 -0.33
N GLU A 203 -12.46 2.88 -0.55
CA GLU A 203 -12.28 1.85 0.46
C GLU A 203 -11.14 0.94 0.03
N MET A 204 -10.19 0.68 0.93
CA MET A 204 -9.05 -0.21 0.71
C MET A 204 -9.09 -1.30 1.78
N ARG A 205 -9.34 -2.54 1.36
CA ARG A 205 -9.50 -3.72 2.20
C ARG A 205 -8.18 -4.51 2.24
N VAL A 206 -7.52 -4.47 3.39
CA VAL A 206 -6.22 -5.12 3.60
C VAL A 206 -6.32 -6.29 4.56
N HIS A 207 -5.42 -7.26 4.43
CA HIS A 207 -5.31 -8.35 5.39
C HIS A 207 -4.94 -7.82 6.77
N ALA A 208 -5.62 -8.31 7.81
CA ALA A 208 -5.38 -7.83 9.16
C ALA A 208 -4.17 -8.51 9.84
N ARG A 209 -3.76 -9.70 9.36
CA ARG A 209 -2.61 -10.48 9.84
C ARG A 209 -1.96 -11.34 8.77
#